data_AF-A0A0C2NEE2-F1
#
_entry.id   AF-A0A0C2NEE2-F1
#
_cell.length_a   1.000
_cell.length_b   1.000
_cell.length_c   1.000
_cell.angle_alpha   90.00
_cell.angle_beta   90.00
_cell.angle_gamma   90.00
#
_symmetry.space_group_name_H-M   'P 1'
#
loop_
_entity.id
_entity.type
_entity.pdbx_description
1 polymer ?
#
loop_
_entity_poly.entity_id
_entity_poly.type
_entity_poly.pdbx_seq_one_letter_code
_entity_poly.pdbx_strand_id
1 'polypeptide(L)'
;MEGGIYESMKPFDELVAECDELVVIASEYEDSCMFEEAGKAYYDAARFAEIQLKDFEFAFSLYEQSECCYHRINPQGVMNCYWSIIDVFVKQWKINRAIEYCFVYGYKCLTEFYDIDKRDEFYNRGDELRVKHKISHVCVMTIFDPIEYENNIDQALVDYEKFKFKQQGIGGLRYTHNCNKSFFKNSSV
;
A
#
# COMPACT_ATOMS: atom_id res chain seq x y z
N MET A 1 -23.00 -14.42 -39.91
CA MET A 1 -23.55 -14.75 -38.58
C MET A 1 -22.38 -15.22 -37.74
N GLU A 2 -21.78 -14.30 -37.00
CA GLU A 2 -20.69 -14.62 -36.07
C GLU A 2 -21.32 -15.16 -34.79
N GLY A 3 -21.16 -16.47 -34.58
CA GLY A 3 -21.56 -17.13 -33.34
C GLY A 3 -20.55 -16.80 -32.25
N GLY A 4 -20.87 -15.80 -31.43
CA GLY A 4 -20.09 -15.50 -30.23
C GLY A 4 -20.19 -16.67 -29.25
N ILE A 5 -19.05 -17.30 -28.98
CA ILE A 5 -18.91 -18.30 -27.92
C ILE A 5 -19.01 -17.51 -26.60
N TYR A 6 -20.17 -17.56 -25.95
CA TYR A 6 -20.30 -17.09 -24.58
C TYR A 6 -19.56 -18.07 -23.69
N GLU A 7 -18.36 -17.69 -23.26
CA GLU A 7 -17.63 -18.40 -22.22
C GLU A 7 -18.52 -18.43 -20.96
N SER A 8 -18.91 -19.63 -20.53
CA SER A 8 -19.80 -19.81 -19.39
C SER A 8 -19.08 -19.29 -18.15
N MET A 9 -19.59 -18.20 -17.57
CA MET A 9 -19.05 -17.63 -16.34
C MET A 9 -19.20 -18.66 -15.21
N LYS A 10 -18.09 -19.00 -14.54
CA LYS A 10 -18.11 -19.92 -13.39
C LYS A 10 -19.02 -19.35 -12.28
N PRO A 11 -19.76 -20.20 -11.55
CA PRO A 11 -20.43 -19.80 -10.32
C PRO A 11 -19.46 -19.16 -9.31
N PHE A 12 -19.94 -18.19 -8.54
CA PHE A 12 -19.11 -17.47 -7.56
C PHE A 12 -18.49 -18.42 -6.52
N ASP A 13 -19.24 -19.41 -6.03
CA ASP A 13 -18.76 -20.38 -5.04
C ASP A 13 -17.58 -21.23 -5.58
N GLU A 14 -17.56 -21.53 -6.88
CA GLU A 14 -16.44 -22.23 -7.51
C GLU A 14 -15.19 -21.34 -7.58
N LEU A 15 -15.35 -20.04 -7.80
CA LEU A 15 -14.23 -19.09 -7.79
C LEU A 15 -13.66 -18.92 -6.38
N VAL A 16 -14.50 -18.89 -5.35
CA VAL A 16 -14.04 -18.83 -3.95
C VAL A 16 -13.22 -20.08 -3.61
N ALA A 17 -13.74 -21.27 -3.94
CA ALA A 17 -13.00 -22.52 -3.71
C ALA A 17 -11.65 -22.55 -4.43
N GLU A 18 -11.59 -22.09 -5.68
CA GLU A 18 -10.34 -21.99 -6.45
C GLU A 18 -9.33 -21.04 -5.78
N CYS A 19 -9.80 -19.92 -5.22
CA CYS A 19 -8.95 -19.00 -4.48
C CYS A 19 -8.43 -19.62 -3.17
N ASP A 20 -9.29 -20.32 -2.43
CA ASP A 20 -8.92 -20.99 -1.18
C ASP A 20 -7.88 -22.09 -1.43
N GLU A 21 -8.01 -22.86 -2.51
CA GLU A 21 -7.01 -23.86 -2.91
C GLU A 21 -5.63 -23.24 -3.15
N LEU A 22 -5.56 -22.08 -3.82
CA LEU A 22 -4.30 -21.37 -4.03
C LEU A 22 -3.66 -20.91 -2.71
N VAL A 23 -4.47 -20.46 -1.75
CA VAL A 23 -4.01 -20.03 -0.42
C VAL A 23 -3.48 -21.21 0.39
N VAL A 24 -4.16 -22.37 0.33
CA VAL A 24 -3.67 -23.60 0.98
C VAL A 24 -2.32 -24.01 0.42
N ILE A 25 -2.17 -24.03 -0.91
CA ILE A 25 -0.90 -24.36 -1.57
C ILE A 25 0.21 -23.39 -1.14
N ALA A 26 -0.09 -22.09 -1.07
CA ALA A 26 0.89 -21.09 -0.64
C ALA A 26 1.36 -21.33 0.81
N SER A 27 0.42 -21.64 1.71
CA SER A 27 0.72 -21.98 3.11
C SER A 27 1.55 -23.25 3.22
N GLU A 28 1.30 -24.29 2.42
CA GLU A 28 2.10 -25.52 2.43
C GLU A 28 3.55 -25.27 1.99
N TYR A 29 3.75 -24.39 1.00
CA TYR A 29 5.10 -23.96 0.62
C TYR A 29 5.78 -23.17 1.73
N GLU A 30 5.05 -22.27 2.40
CA GLU A 30 5.57 -21.48 3.52
C GLU A 30 6.00 -22.36 4.69
N ASP A 31 5.16 -23.32 5.09
CA ASP A 31 5.44 -24.31 6.14
C ASP A 31 6.65 -25.20 5.79
N SER A 32 6.89 -25.41 4.50
CA SER A 32 8.03 -26.15 3.96
C SER A 32 9.29 -25.28 3.77
N CYS A 33 9.27 -24.02 4.20
CA CYS A 33 10.33 -23.02 4.02
C CYS A 33 10.68 -22.73 2.54
N MET A 34 9.76 -23.02 1.61
CA MET A 34 9.87 -22.72 0.18
C MET A 34 9.34 -21.31 -0.09
N PHE A 35 10.02 -20.30 0.45
CA PHE A 35 9.52 -18.93 0.51
C PHE A 35 9.32 -18.29 -0.87
N GLU A 36 10.09 -18.68 -1.91
CA GLU A 36 9.92 -18.11 -3.25
C GLU A 36 8.61 -18.58 -3.90
N GLU A 37 8.35 -19.88 -3.79
CA GLU A 37 7.13 -20.53 -4.26
C GLU A 37 5.91 -20.08 -3.44
N ALA A 38 6.03 -19.99 -2.12
CA ALA A 38 4.99 -19.45 -1.24
C ALA A 38 4.63 -18.01 -1.61
N GLY A 39 5.64 -17.15 -1.76
CA GLY A 39 5.45 -15.76 -2.17
C GLY A 39 4.72 -15.66 -3.50
N LYS A 40 5.07 -16.53 -4.47
CA LYS A 40 4.41 -16.55 -5.79
C LYS A 40 2.96 -17.01 -5.68
N ALA A 41 2.70 -18.09 -4.95
CA ALA A 41 1.37 -18.63 -4.78
C ALA A 41 0.44 -17.64 -4.07
N TYR A 42 0.89 -16.97 -3.00
CA TYR A 42 0.13 -15.89 -2.36
C TYR A 42 -0.12 -14.71 -3.30
N TYR A 43 0.85 -14.33 -4.13
CA TYR A 43 0.67 -13.26 -5.13
C TYR A 43 -0.39 -13.61 -6.17
N ASP A 44 -0.36 -14.84 -6.68
CA ASP A 44 -1.33 -15.34 -7.65
C ASP A 44 -2.74 -15.42 -7.04
N ALA A 45 -2.85 -15.89 -5.79
CA ALA A 45 -4.10 -15.88 -5.02
C ALA A 45 -4.62 -14.44 -4.81
N ALA A 46 -3.75 -13.50 -4.44
CA ALA A 46 -4.11 -12.09 -4.25
C ALA A 46 -4.68 -11.48 -5.54
N ARG A 47 -4.02 -11.73 -6.67
CA ARG A 47 -4.47 -11.27 -7.98
C ARG A 47 -5.80 -11.92 -8.38
N PHE A 48 -6.00 -13.19 -8.05
CA PHE A 48 -7.27 -13.88 -8.30
C PHE A 48 -8.39 -13.25 -7.48
N ALA A 49 -8.21 -13.05 -6.18
CA ALA A 49 -9.15 -12.38 -5.30
C ALA A 49 -9.48 -10.96 -5.79
N GLU A 50 -8.47 -10.20 -6.23
CA GLU A 50 -8.66 -8.84 -6.75
C GLU A 50 -9.48 -8.82 -8.05
N ILE A 51 -9.15 -9.68 -9.01
CA ILE A 51 -9.71 -9.59 -10.36
C ILE A 51 -11.03 -10.34 -10.46
N GLN A 52 -11.09 -11.57 -9.95
CA GLN A 52 -12.25 -12.46 -10.12
C GLN A 52 -13.29 -12.22 -9.02
N LEU A 53 -12.85 -12.14 -7.76
CA LEU A 53 -13.76 -11.99 -6.62
C LEU A 53 -14.10 -10.52 -6.32
N LYS A 54 -13.27 -9.57 -6.78
CA LYS A 54 -13.31 -8.16 -6.37
C LYS A 54 -13.21 -7.98 -4.85
N ASP A 55 -12.62 -8.96 -4.17
CA ASP A 55 -12.36 -8.91 -2.73
C ASP A 55 -11.02 -8.24 -2.49
N PHE A 56 -11.08 -6.92 -2.42
CA PHE A 56 -9.88 -6.10 -2.29
C PHE A 56 -9.26 -6.13 -0.89
N GLU A 57 -10.03 -6.44 0.15
CA GLU A 57 -9.49 -6.55 1.51
C GLU A 57 -8.72 -7.85 1.66
N PHE A 58 -9.27 -8.95 1.12
CA PHE A 58 -8.56 -10.22 1.08
C PHE A 58 -7.33 -10.17 0.17
N ALA A 59 -7.46 -9.61 -1.04
CA ALA A 59 -6.32 -9.41 -1.95
C ALA A 59 -5.19 -8.62 -1.30
N PHE A 60 -5.50 -7.55 -0.55
CA PHE A 60 -4.52 -6.80 0.21
C PHE A 60 -3.76 -7.69 1.22
N SER A 61 -4.48 -8.48 2.02
CA SER A 61 -3.87 -9.38 3.01
C SER A 61 -2.98 -10.46 2.38
N LEU A 62 -3.33 -10.94 1.18
CA LEU A 62 -2.56 -11.93 0.46
C LEU A 62 -1.31 -11.31 -0.19
N TYR A 63 -1.38 -10.07 -0.66
CA TYR A 63 -0.18 -9.34 -1.10
C TYR A 63 0.79 -9.06 0.06
N GLU A 64 0.30 -8.76 1.27
CA GLU A 64 1.17 -8.63 2.45
C GLU A 64 1.86 -9.95 2.83
N GLN A 65 1.14 -11.07 2.76
CA GLN A 65 1.74 -12.41 2.96
C GLN A 65 2.79 -12.73 1.89
N SER A 66 2.47 -12.48 0.63
CA SER A 66 3.42 -12.63 -0.49
C SER A 66 4.70 -11.80 -0.28
N GLU A 67 4.54 -10.54 0.14
CA GLU A 67 5.67 -9.65 0.45
C GLU A 67 6.54 -10.22 1.58
N CYS A 68 5.92 -10.70 2.66
CA CYS A 68 6.63 -11.30 3.79
C CYS A 68 7.49 -12.50 3.35
N CYS A 69 6.95 -13.37 2.49
CA CYS A 69 7.72 -14.50 1.95
C CYS A 69 8.91 -14.01 1.09
N TYR A 70 8.69 -12.99 0.25
CA TYR A 70 9.74 -12.49 -0.63
C TYR A 70 10.82 -11.64 0.04
N HIS A 71 10.52 -11.05 1.19
CA HIS A 71 11.30 -9.97 1.82
C HIS A 71 12.82 -10.20 1.86
N ARG A 72 13.27 -11.44 2.07
CA ARG A 72 14.70 -11.79 2.21
C ARG A 72 15.33 -12.45 0.99
N ILE A 73 14.52 -12.86 0.01
CA ILE A 73 14.94 -13.76 -1.07
C ILE A 73 14.76 -13.14 -2.45
N ASN A 74 13.77 -12.25 -2.62
CA ASN A 74 13.40 -11.71 -3.92
C ASN A 74 12.91 -10.27 -3.80
N PRO A 75 13.83 -9.28 -3.80
CA PRO A 75 13.47 -7.87 -3.71
C PRO A 75 12.51 -7.41 -4.80
N GLN A 76 12.64 -7.94 -6.03
CA GLN A 76 11.72 -7.59 -7.11
C GLN A 76 10.29 -8.07 -6.84
N GLY A 77 10.13 -9.25 -6.22
CA GLY A 77 8.85 -9.77 -5.75
C GLY A 77 8.19 -8.84 -4.73
N VAL A 78 8.96 -8.34 -3.75
CA VAL A 78 8.51 -7.33 -2.79
C VAL A 78 8.00 -6.07 -3.49
N MET A 79 8.77 -5.53 -4.44
CA MET A 79 8.36 -4.33 -5.18
C MET A 79 7.05 -4.53 -5.93
N ASN A 80 6.86 -5.70 -6.55
CA ASN A 80 5.61 -6.03 -7.24
C ASN A 80 4.41 -6.08 -6.28
N CYS A 81 4.61 -6.61 -5.06
CA CYS A 81 3.58 -6.59 -4.01
C CYS A 81 3.23 -5.17 -3.59
N TYR A 82 4.23 -4.31 -3.36
CA TYR A 82 4.03 -2.90 -3.01
C TYR A 82 3.19 -2.14 -4.05
N TRP A 83 3.52 -2.28 -5.34
CA TRP A 83 2.74 -1.67 -6.42
C TRP A 83 1.30 -2.19 -6.45
N SER A 84 1.11 -3.50 -6.31
CA SER A 84 -0.22 -4.12 -6.31
C SER A 84 -1.09 -3.64 -5.15
N ILE A 85 -0.52 -3.52 -3.95
CA ILE A 85 -1.20 -2.97 -2.77
C ILE A 85 -1.65 -1.52 -3.00
N ILE A 86 -0.79 -0.68 -3.57
CA ILE A 86 -1.15 0.71 -3.91
C ILE A 86 -2.31 0.73 -4.92
N ASP A 87 -2.23 -0.09 -5.97
CA ASP A 87 -3.27 -0.17 -6.99
C ASP A 87 -4.61 -0.68 -6.43
N VAL A 88 -4.59 -1.62 -5.48
CA VAL A 88 -5.78 -2.06 -4.75
C VAL A 88 -6.44 -0.88 -4.03
N PHE A 89 -5.67 -0.04 -3.34
CA PHE A 89 -6.22 1.16 -2.69
C PHE A 89 -6.77 2.18 -3.69
N VAL A 90 -6.11 2.36 -4.84
CA VAL A 90 -6.61 3.24 -5.91
C VAL A 90 -7.94 2.71 -6.47
N LYS A 91 -8.06 1.41 -6.73
CA LYS A 91 -9.30 0.76 -7.21
C LYS A 91 -10.45 0.89 -6.21
N GLN A 92 -10.16 0.83 -4.91
CA GLN A 92 -11.12 1.08 -3.83
C GLN A 92 -11.44 2.58 -3.60
N TRP A 93 -10.90 3.50 -4.40
CA TRP A 93 -11.00 4.96 -4.19
C TRP A 93 -10.45 5.44 -2.83
N LYS A 94 -9.60 4.65 -2.15
CA LYS A 94 -8.92 5.00 -0.90
C LYS A 94 -7.64 5.80 -1.20
N ILE A 95 -7.76 6.90 -1.96
CA ILE A 95 -6.61 7.64 -2.54
C ILE A 95 -5.61 8.13 -1.50
N ASN A 96 -6.07 8.64 -0.35
CA ASN A 96 -5.15 9.07 0.72
C ASN A 96 -4.29 7.92 1.27
N ARG A 97 -4.86 6.70 1.37
CA ARG A 97 -4.09 5.51 1.77
C ARG A 97 -3.12 5.10 0.68
N ALA A 98 -3.54 5.11 -0.59
CA ALA A 98 -2.62 4.84 -1.70
C ALA A 98 -1.40 5.78 -1.67
N ILE A 99 -1.62 7.09 -1.48
CA ILE A 99 -0.55 8.09 -1.36
C ILE A 99 0.34 7.80 -0.15
N GLU A 100 -0.22 7.53 1.02
CA GLU A 100 0.54 7.19 2.23
C GLU A 100 1.46 5.99 1.99
N TYR A 101 0.92 4.92 1.40
CA TYR A 101 1.67 3.71 1.11
C TYR A 101 2.76 3.92 0.04
N CYS A 102 2.58 4.83 -0.91
CA CYS A 102 3.67 5.26 -1.79
C CYS A 102 4.88 5.79 -0.98
N PHE A 103 4.66 6.65 0.01
CA PHE A 103 5.75 7.18 0.83
C PHE A 103 6.32 6.14 1.80
N VAL A 104 5.47 5.30 2.40
CA VAL A 104 5.94 4.22 3.28
C VAL A 104 6.82 3.23 2.52
N TYR A 105 6.38 2.77 1.35
CA TYR A 105 7.14 1.80 0.55
C TYR A 105 8.36 2.44 -0.09
N GLY A 106 8.31 3.69 -0.54
CA GLY A 106 9.50 4.39 -0.99
C GLY A 106 10.58 4.46 0.10
N TYR A 107 10.19 4.77 1.35
CA TYR A 107 11.12 4.76 2.47
C TYR A 107 11.72 3.37 2.72
N LYS A 108 10.89 2.31 2.71
CA LYS A 108 11.38 0.92 2.84
C LYS A 108 12.36 0.54 1.73
N CYS A 109 12.10 0.92 0.47
CA CYS A 109 13.02 0.73 -0.65
C CYS A 109 14.41 1.30 -0.35
N LEU A 110 14.45 2.50 0.22
CA LEU A 110 15.70 3.14 0.60
C LEU A 110 16.40 2.44 1.78
N THR A 111 15.67 2.10 2.84
CA THR A 111 16.28 1.65 4.09
C THR A 111 16.59 0.16 4.12
N GLU A 112 15.76 -0.66 3.48
CA GLU A 112 15.87 -2.12 3.52
C GLU A 112 16.65 -2.64 2.33
N PHE A 113 16.47 -2.03 1.15
CA PHE A 113 17.06 -2.50 -0.11
C PHE A 113 18.13 -1.55 -0.68
N TYR A 114 18.34 -0.38 -0.08
CA TYR A 114 19.25 0.66 -0.57
C TYR A 114 18.96 1.09 -2.01
N ASP A 115 17.71 0.95 -2.45
CA ASP A 115 17.27 1.23 -3.82
C ASP A 115 16.67 2.65 -3.90
N ILE A 116 17.56 3.59 -4.23
CA ILE A 116 17.24 5.02 -4.35
C ILE A 116 16.29 5.27 -5.53
N ASP A 117 16.46 4.53 -6.64
CA ASP A 117 15.65 4.71 -7.84
C ASP A 117 14.21 4.26 -7.55
N LYS A 118 14.03 3.11 -6.90
CA LYS A 118 12.69 2.64 -6.49
C LYS A 118 12.04 3.53 -5.45
N ARG A 119 12.80 4.06 -4.49
CA ARG A 119 12.28 5.09 -3.56
C ARG A 119 11.65 6.24 -4.35
N ASP A 120 12.39 6.79 -5.32
CA ASP A 120 11.95 7.94 -6.09
C ASP A 120 10.75 7.62 -6.99
N GLU A 121 10.71 6.43 -7.59
CA GLU A 121 9.53 5.94 -8.33
C GLU A 121 8.26 5.95 -7.46
N PHE A 122 8.34 5.41 -6.23
CA PHE A 122 7.19 5.39 -5.33
C PHE A 122 6.81 6.79 -4.86
N TYR A 123 7.75 7.65 -4.51
CA TYR A 123 7.46 9.04 -4.11
C TYR A 123 6.80 9.83 -5.25
N ASN A 124 7.34 9.72 -6.46
CA ASN A 124 6.77 10.34 -7.65
C ASN A 124 5.33 9.86 -7.87
N ARG A 125 5.07 8.56 -7.72
CA ARG A 125 3.70 8.04 -7.80
C ARG A 125 2.75 8.68 -6.78
N GLY A 126 3.21 8.83 -5.54
CA GLY A 126 2.43 9.47 -4.48
C GLY A 126 2.03 10.90 -4.85
N ASP A 127 2.98 11.66 -5.40
CA ASP A 127 2.74 13.03 -5.85
C ASP A 127 1.86 13.11 -7.12
N GLU A 128 2.01 12.17 -8.07
CA GLU A 128 1.09 12.05 -9.21
C GLU A 128 -0.35 11.82 -8.75
N LEU A 129 -0.57 10.90 -7.81
CA LEU A 129 -1.90 10.63 -7.25
C LEU A 129 -2.48 11.87 -6.57
N ARG A 130 -1.66 12.64 -5.84
CA ARG A 130 -2.08 13.91 -5.24
C ARG A 130 -2.55 14.91 -6.28
N VAL A 131 -1.74 15.15 -7.31
CA VAL A 131 -2.06 16.10 -8.39
C VAL A 131 -3.34 15.66 -9.11
N LYS A 132 -3.40 14.40 -9.52
CA LYS A 132 -4.54 13.82 -10.25
C LYS A 132 -5.85 13.97 -9.49
N HIS A 133 -5.83 13.78 -8.17
CA HIS A 133 -7.03 13.85 -7.32
C HIS A 133 -7.19 15.20 -6.61
N LYS A 134 -6.39 16.22 -6.96
CA LYS A 134 -6.43 17.58 -6.39
C LYS A 134 -6.31 17.60 -4.87
N ILE A 135 -5.54 16.66 -4.31
CA ILE A 135 -5.28 16.57 -2.88
C ILE A 135 -4.15 17.54 -2.56
N SER A 136 -4.53 18.71 -2.06
CA SER A 136 -3.56 19.68 -1.55
C SER A 136 -2.82 19.07 -0.37
N HIS A 137 -1.49 19.04 -0.43
CA HIS A 137 -0.67 18.71 0.71
C HIS A 137 0.21 19.89 1.07
N VAL A 138 0.43 20.05 2.38
CA VAL A 138 1.44 20.93 2.95
C VAL A 138 2.25 20.01 3.85
N CYS A 139 3.41 19.55 3.38
CA CYS A 139 4.34 18.81 4.22
C CYS A 139 4.62 19.69 5.44
N VAL A 140 4.18 19.24 6.61
CA VAL A 140 4.43 20.00 7.84
C VAL A 140 5.90 19.89 8.23
N MET A 141 6.60 18.87 7.74
CA MET A 141 8.05 18.70 7.85
C MET A 141 8.64 18.62 6.44
N THR A 142 9.17 19.74 5.95
CA THR A 142 9.84 19.85 4.64
C THR A 142 11.34 19.59 4.71
N ILE A 143 11.90 19.65 5.92
CA ILE A 143 13.30 19.37 6.22
C ILE A 143 13.28 18.38 7.37
N PHE A 144 13.89 17.22 7.16
CA PHE A 144 14.14 16.23 8.20
C PHE A 144 15.64 16.14 8.39
N ASP A 145 16.13 16.58 9.55
CA ASP A 145 17.51 16.37 9.95
C ASP A 145 17.56 15.21 10.96
N PRO A 146 18.07 14.03 10.57
CA PRO A 146 18.16 12.88 11.47
C PRO A 146 18.93 13.20 12.76
N ILE A 147 19.89 14.13 12.71
CA ILE A 147 20.75 14.50 13.85
C ILE A 147 19.91 15.15 14.95
N GLU A 148 18.84 15.88 14.62
CA GLU A 148 17.93 16.50 15.60
C GLU A 148 17.18 15.45 16.44
N TYR A 149 17.04 14.23 15.92
CA TYR A 149 16.31 13.13 16.55
C TYR A 149 17.22 11.99 17.01
N GLU A 150 18.51 12.02 16.66
CA GLU A 150 19.49 11.03 17.07
C GLU A 150 19.66 11.05 18.59
N ASN A 151 19.21 10.00 19.27
CA ASN A 151 19.11 9.87 20.74
C ASN A 151 18.04 10.73 21.42
N ASN A 152 17.12 11.36 20.68
CA ASN A 152 16.04 12.17 21.25
C ASN A 152 14.65 11.67 20.81
N ILE A 153 14.32 10.45 21.24
CA ILE A 153 13.03 9.79 20.93
C ILE A 153 11.85 10.60 21.46
N ASP A 154 12.00 11.26 22.62
CA ASP A 154 10.94 12.08 23.20
C ASP A 154 10.60 13.28 22.32
N GLN A 155 11.59 13.95 21.73
CA GLN A 155 11.36 15.04 20.77
C GLN A 155 10.68 14.53 19.50
N ALA A 156 11.11 13.37 18.98
CA ALA A 156 10.47 12.74 17.83
C ALA A 156 8.99 12.43 18.11
N LEU A 157 8.67 11.92 19.30
CA LEU A 157 7.29 11.67 19.73
C LEU A 157 6.49 12.97 19.88
N VAL A 158 7.06 14.00 20.49
CA VAL A 158 6.41 15.30 20.64
C VAL A 158 6.08 15.90 19.27
N ASP A 159 7.03 15.89 18.34
CA ASP A 159 6.78 16.39 16.99
C ASP A 159 5.76 15.51 16.26
N TYR A 160 5.88 14.18 16.36
CA TYR A 160 4.90 13.24 15.82
C TYR A 160 3.46 13.54 16.29
N GLU A 161 3.28 13.80 17.59
CA GLU A 161 1.97 14.13 18.19
C GLU A 161 1.43 15.49 17.72
N LYS A 162 2.28 16.48 17.41
CA LYS A 162 1.84 17.76 16.83
C LYS A 162 1.12 17.57 15.49
N PHE A 163 1.41 16.51 14.76
CA PHE A 163 0.75 16.21 13.48
C PHE A 163 -0.59 15.47 13.65
N LYS A 164 -0.92 14.94 14.83
CA LYS A 164 -2.20 14.27 15.09
C LYS A 164 -3.29 15.31 15.34
N PHE A 165 -4.20 15.46 14.37
CA PHE A 165 -5.41 16.23 14.57
C PHE A 165 -6.60 15.32 14.85
N LYS A 166 -7.41 15.72 15.83
CA LYS A 166 -8.72 15.11 16.09
C LYS A 166 -9.73 15.77 15.19
N GLN A 167 -10.31 15.01 14.27
CA GLN A 167 -11.46 15.45 13.49
C GLN A 167 -12.73 14.82 14.08
N GLN A 168 -13.68 15.66 14.48
CA GLN A 168 -14.98 15.21 14.96
C GLN A 168 -15.90 15.01 13.76
N GLY A 169 -16.20 13.75 13.44
CA GLY A 169 -17.10 13.38 12.36
C GLY A 169 -18.44 12.86 12.87
N ILE A 170 -19.40 12.70 11.96
CA ILE A 170 -20.76 12.19 12.26
C ILE A 170 -20.74 10.76 12.85
N GLY A 171 -19.62 10.03 12.73
CA GLY A 171 -19.41 8.69 13.31
C GLY A 171 -18.44 8.62 14.50
N GLY A 172 -18.13 9.74 15.16
CA GLY A 172 -17.20 9.78 16.30
C GLY A 172 -15.86 10.46 16.01
N LEU A 173 -14.89 10.29 16.92
CA LEU A 173 -13.55 10.85 16.82
C LEU A 173 -12.72 10.05 15.80
N ARG A 174 -12.24 10.70 14.73
CA ARG A 174 -11.20 10.17 13.86
C ARG A 174 -9.91 10.95 14.07
N TYR A 175 -8.81 10.22 14.25
CA TYR A 175 -7.47 10.79 14.21
C TYR A 175 -7.00 10.82 12.77
N THR A 176 -6.64 12.01 12.30
CA THR A 176 -6.11 12.20 10.94
C THR A 176 -4.84 13.03 11.04
N HIS A 177 -3.84 12.73 10.22
CA HIS A 177 -2.66 13.58 10.08
C HIS A 177 -3.04 14.77 9.19
N ASN A 178 -3.16 15.95 9.78
CA ASN A 178 -3.56 17.15 9.04
C ASN A 178 -2.31 17.83 8.49
N CYS A 179 -2.09 17.70 7.18
CA CYS A 179 -1.18 18.57 6.46
C CYS A 179 -1.80 19.98 6.44
N ASN A 180 -1.23 20.89 7.23
CA ASN A 180 -1.87 22.12 7.69
C ASN A 180 -2.33 23.04 6.53
N LYS A 181 -3.65 23.14 6.29
CA LYS A 181 -4.22 24.07 5.29
C LYS A 181 -4.19 25.54 5.72
N SER A 182 -3.90 25.83 7.00
CA SER A 182 -4.05 27.17 7.58
C SER A 182 -2.88 28.13 7.34
N PHE A 183 -1.78 27.69 6.70
CA PHE A 183 -0.62 28.57 6.47
C PHE A 183 -0.77 29.54 5.29
N PHE A 184 -1.75 29.36 4.40
CA PHE A 184 -2.05 30.31 3.32
C PHE A 184 -3.25 31.19 3.69
N LYS A 185 -3.03 32.14 4.60
CA LYS A 185 -3.88 33.35 4.68
C LYS A 185 -3.13 34.67 4.49
N ASN A 186 -1.81 34.70 4.32
CA ASN A 186 -1.04 35.95 4.21
C ASN A 186 0.03 35.94 3.11
N SER A 187 -0.36 35.70 1.85
CA SER A 187 0.50 36.05 0.72
C SER A 187 -0.36 36.49 -0.46
N SER A 188 -0.99 37.65 -0.28
CA SER A 188 -1.41 38.52 -1.38
C SER A 188 -0.30 39.55 -1.55
N VAL A 189 0.47 39.43 -2.62
CA VAL A 189 1.20 40.53 -3.24
C VAL A 189 0.88 40.48 -4.72
#